data_AF-A0A0D0C828-F1
#
_entry.id   AF-A0A0D0C828-F1
#
_cell.length_a   1.000
_cell.length_b   1.000
_cell.length_c   1.000
_cell.angle_alpha   90.00
_cell.angle_beta   90.00
_cell.angle_gamma   90.00
#
_symmetry.space_group_name_H-M   'P 1'
#
loop_
_entity.id
_entity.type
_entity.pdbx_description
1 polymer ?
#
loop_
_entity_poly.entity_id
_entity_poly.type
_entity_poly.pdbx_seq_one_letter_code
_entity_poly.pdbx_strand_id
1 'polypeptide(L)'
;MFQNANKFAIYGGQFTVIAGDEAIKIREWLKAPDCSANRVTAANKKTVGTGIWMLNHEEYKTWKYRPSILWIQGQAGSGKTVLT
;
A
#
# COMPACT_ATOMS: atom_id res chain seq x y z
N MET A 1 -9.08 14.78 1.43
CA MET A 1 -7.81 14.12 1.79
C MET A 1 -7.17 14.67 3.07
N PHE A 2 -7.67 15.75 3.69
CA PHE A 2 -7.27 16.16 5.04
C PHE A 2 -8.50 16.47 5.91
N GLN A 3 -9.35 15.48 6.12
CA GLN A 3 -10.38 15.63 7.15
C GLN A 3 -9.68 15.40 8.51
N ASN A 4 -9.75 16.40 9.39
CA ASN A 4 -9.24 16.39 10.77
C ASN A 4 -7.73 16.57 11.01
N ALA A 5 -6.97 17.13 10.06
CA ALA A 5 -5.59 17.53 10.32
C ALA A 5 -5.55 18.87 11.09
N ASN A 6 -4.95 18.88 12.27
CA ASN A 6 -4.75 20.07 13.11
C ASN A 6 -3.34 20.08 13.73
N LYS A 7 -2.82 21.27 14.08
CA LYS A 7 -1.49 21.50 14.69
C LYS A 7 -0.26 21.13 13.84
N PHE A 8 -0.21 21.58 12.58
CA PHE A 8 1.04 21.55 11.81
C PHE A 8 1.40 22.96 11.32
N ALA A 9 2.69 23.25 11.26
CA ALA A 9 3.23 24.47 10.69
C ALA A 9 4.20 24.09 9.58
N ILE A 10 4.02 24.69 8.41
CA ILE A 10 4.91 24.50 7.26
C ILE A 10 5.68 25.81 7.11
N TYR A 11 7.00 25.73 7.23
CA TYR A 11 7.88 26.88 7.05
C TYR A 11 8.66 26.70 5.74
N GLY A 12 8.56 27.68 4.84
CA GLY A 12 9.37 27.75 3.62
C GLY A 12 9.02 26.76 2.49
N GLY A 13 7.88 26.07 2.55
CA GLY A 13 7.42 25.15 1.50
C GLY A 13 6.21 25.67 0.73
N GLN A 14 6.18 25.44 -0.59
CA GLN A 14 4.99 25.68 -1.42
C GLN A 14 4.09 24.43 -1.42
N PHE A 15 2.82 24.60 -1.05
CA PHE A 15 1.83 23.53 -1.11
C PHE A 15 0.87 23.77 -2.28
N THR A 16 0.89 22.89 -3.26
CA THR A 16 -0.08 22.93 -4.37
C THR A 16 -1.21 21.96 -4.07
N VAL A 17 -2.40 22.49 -3.80
CA VAL A 17 -3.63 21.68 -3.75
C VAL A 17 -3.91 21.24 -5.19
N ILE A 18 -3.61 19.99 -5.51
CA ILE A 18 -3.92 19.36 -6.79
C ILE A 18 -5.45 19.21 -6.85
N ALA A 19 -6.12 20.16 -7.51
CA ALA A 19 -7.52 20.01 -7.91
C ALA A 19 -7.67 18.79 -8.84
N GLY A 20 -8.88 18.23 -8.94
CA GLY A 20 -9.12 16.94 -9.62
C GLY A 20 -8.48 16.80 -11.01
N ASP A 21 -8.37 17.89 -11.77
CA ASP A 21 -7.76 17.91 -13.10
C ASP A 21 -6.26 17.61 -13.11
N GLU A 22 -5.50 18.07 -12.11
CA GLU A 22 -4.07 17.81 -12.02
C GLU A 22 -3.80 16.35 -11.62
N ALA A 23 -4.69 15.73 -10.82
CA ALA A 23 -4.59 14.30 -10.52
C ALA A 23 -4.84 13.44 -11.78
N ILE A 24 -5.72 13.89 -12.68
CA ILE A 24 -5.94 13.25 -13.98
C ILE A 24 -4.70 13.40 -14.85
N LYS A 25 -4.14 14.61 -14.98
CA LYS A 25 -2.90 14.85 -15.74
C LYS A 25 -1.72 14.02 -15.22
N ILE A 26 -1.57 13.89 -13.91
CA ILE A 26 -0.53 13.04 -13.30
C ILE A 26 -0.76 11.57 -13.65
N ARG A 27 -2.01 11.08 -13.59
CA ARG A 27 -2.34 9.70 -13.99
C ARG A 27 -2.06 9.45 -15.47
N GLU A 28 -2.41 10.38 -16.33
CA GLU A 28 -2.14 10.32 -17.77
C GLU A 28 -0.65 10.37 -18.07
N TRP A 29 0.11 11.23 -17.37
CA TRP A 29 1.56 11.31 -17.48
C TRP A 29 2.25 10.04 -17.01
N LEU A 30 1.84 9.49 -15.86
CA LEU A 30 2.35 8.21 -15.35
C LEU A 30 2.05 7.07 -16.31
N LYS A 31 0.87 7.11 -16.95
CA LYS A 31 0.36 6.09 -17.88
C LYS A 31 0.63 4.66 -17.36
N ALA A 32 0.41 4.47 -16.05
CA ALA A 32 0.81 3.25 -15.38
C ALA A 32 0.08 2.05 -16.01
N PRO A 33 0.80 0.94 -16.30
CA PRO A 33 0.16 -0.26 -16.84
C PRO A 33 -0.86 -0.81 -15.83
N ASP A 34 -1.97 -1.32 -16.34
CA ASP A 34 -2.96 -1.97 -15.49
C ASP A 34 -2.37 -3.26 -14.91
N CYS A 35 -2.05 -3.22 -13.61
CA CYS A 35 -1.48 -4.34 -12.87
C CYS A 35 -2.55 -5.30 -12.33
N SER A 36 -3.83 -5.08 -12.64
CA SER A 36 -4.94 -5.92 -12.19
C SER A 36 -4.77 -7.39 -12.58
N ALA A 37 -4.33 -7.65 -13.81
CA ALA A 37 -4.09 -9.00 -14.33
C ALA A 37 -3.00 -9.75 -13.55
N ASN A 38 -1.92 -9.04 -13.18
CA ASN A 38 -0.85 -9.60 -12.36
C ASN A 38 -1.34 -9.92 -10.95
N ARG A 39 -2.14 -9.02 -10.36
CA ARG A 39 -2.76 -9.25 -9.04
C ARG A 39 -3.70 -10.45 -9.05
N VAL A 40 -4.57 -10.56 -10.05
CA VAL A 40 -5.49 -11.69 -10.20
C VAL A 40 -4.72 -12.99 -10.39
N THR A 41 -3.68 -12.99 -11.23
CA THR A 41 -2.84 -14.17 -11.44
C THR A 41 -2.12 -14.61 -10.16
N ALA A 42 -1.58 -13.65 -9.39
CA ALA A 42 -0.94 -13.93 -8.11
C ALA A 42 -1.94 -14.47 -7.07
N ALA A 43 -3.15 -13.89 -7.02
CA ALA A 43 -4.23 -14.36 -6.16
C ALA A 43 -4.68 -15.79 -6.53
N ASN A 44 -4.80 -16.08 -7.83
CA ASN A 44 -5.17 -17.42 -8.32
C ASN A 44 -4.08 -18.47 -8.08
N LYS A 45 -2.80 -18.07 -8.10
CA LYS A 45 -1.67 -18.94 -7.74
C LYS A 45 -1.53 -19.17 -6.24
N LYS A 46 -2.29 -18.46 -5.40
CA LYS A 46 -2.20 -18.58 -3.96
C LYS A 46 -2.79 -19.92 -3.50
N THR A 47 -1.94 -20.78 -2.96
CA THR A 47 -2.40 -21.99 -2.27
C THR A 47 -3.24 -21.61 -1.05
N VAL A 48 -4.34 -22.32 -0.81
CA VAL A 48 -5.18 -22.14 0.38
C VAL A 48 -4.29 -22.21 1.64
N GLY A 49 -4.44 -21.24 2.54
CA GLY A 49 -3.62 -21.13 3.74
C GLY A 49 -2.34 -20.28 3.61
N THR A 50 -1.93 -19.93 2.38
CA THR A 50 -0.79 -19.01 2.19
C THR A 50 -1.09 -17.66 2.84
N GLY A 51 -0.18 -17.25 3.72
CA GLY A 51 -0.27 -15.99 4.45
C GLY A 51 -1.01 -16.04 5.78
N ILE A 52 -1.65 -17.15 6.13
CA ILE A 52 -2.26 -17.31 7.45
C ILE A 52 -1.21 -17.17 8.57
N TRP A 53 0.01 -17.68 8.35
CA TRP A 53 1.11 -17.54 9.30
C TRP A 53 1.44 -16.07 9.62
N MET A 54 1.36 -15.17 8.64
CA MET A 54 1.58 -13.73 8.83
C MET A 54 0.37 -13.07 9.51
N LEU A 55 -0.86 -13.41 9.07
CA LEU A 55 -2.08 -12.85 9.65
C LEU A 55 -2.24 -13.21 11.14
N ASN A 56 -1.68 -14.35 11.54
CA ASN A 56 -1.67 -14.80 12.93
C ASN A 56 -0.51 -14.20 13.74
N HIS A 57 0.50 -13.62 13.10
CA HIS A 57 1.66 -13.03 13.76
C HIS A 57 1.26 -11.81 14.59
N GLU A 58 1.84 -11.69 15.78
CA GLU A 58 1.47 -10.65 16.74
C GLU A 58 1.84 -9.24 16.25
N GLU A 59 2.95 -9.11 15.53
CA GLU A 59 3.37 -7.85 14.91
C GLU A 59 2.36 -7.38 13.85
N TYR A 60 1.82 -8.29 13.04
CA TYR A 60 0.80 -7.96 12.05
C TYR A 60 -0.50 -7.52 12.75
N LYS A 61 -0.92 -8.24 13.80
CA LYS A 61 -2.11 -7.87 14.58
C LYS A 61 -1.94 -6.49 15.20
N THR A 62 -0.79 -6.23 15.81
CA THR A 62 -0.46 -4.92 16.41
C THR A 62 -0.48 -3.82 15.36
N TRP A 63 0.19 -4.02 14.24
CA TRP A 63 0.19 -3.09 13.10
C TRP A 63 -1.23 -2.81 12.58
N LYS A 64 -2.08 -3.82 12.49
CA LYS A 64 -3.46 -3.69 12.03
C LYS A 64 -4.30 -2.78 12.92
N TYR A 65 -4.08 -2.81 14.24
CA TYR A 65 -4.76 -1.91 15.18
C TYR A 65 -4.07 -0.55 15.34
N ARG A 66 -2.75 -0.48 15.13
CA ARG A 66 -1.93 0.73 15.26
C ARG A 66 -1.03 0.89 14.02
N PRO A 67 -1.51 1.56 12.97
CA PRO A 67 -0.80 1.65 11.70
C PRO A 67 0.59 2.28 11.86
N SER A 68 1.61 1.54 11.42
CA SER A 68 3.02 1.93 11.42
C SER A 68 3.76 1.22 10.26
N ILE A 69 5.08 1.29 10.19
CA ILE A 69 5.85 0.54 9.18
C ILE A 69 5.97 -0.93 9.64
N LEU A 70 5.46 -1.87 8.85
CA LEU A 70 5.65 -3.31 9.06
C LEU A 70 6.58 -3.86 7.97
N TRP A 71 7.71 -4.44 8.38
CA TRP A 71 8.72 -4.98 7.46
C TRP A 71 8.74 -6.50 7.52
N ILE A 72 8.39 -7.17 6.41
CA ILE A 72 8.32 -8.63 6.33
C ILE A 72 9.52 -9.17 5.54
N GLN A 73 10.42 -9.88 6.23
CA GLN A 73 11.56 -10.55 5.61
C GLN A 73 11.27 -12.03 5.33
N GLY A 74 11.92 -12.57 4.29
CA GLY A 74 11.83 -13.98 3.96
C GLY A 74 12.61 -14.30 2.69
N GLN A 75 12.90 -15.58 2.47
CA GLN A 75 13.64 -16.04 1.28
C GLN A 75 12.90 -15.77 -0.03
N ALA A 76 13.61 -15.80 -1.17
CA ALA A 76 12.97 -15.73 -2.49
C ALA A 76 11.92 -16.86 -2.61
N GLY A 77 10.76 -16.55 -3.19
CA GLY A 77 9.67 -17.53 -3.30
C GLY A 77 8.88 -17.80 -2.02
N SER A 78 9.20 -17.16 -0.87
CA SER A 78 8.47 -17.36 0.40
C SER A 78 7.03 -16.80 0.42
N GLY A 79 6.47 -16.44 -0.74
CA GLY A 79 5.09 -15.96 -0.87
C GLY A 79 4.85 -14.51 -0.45
N LYS A 80 5.87 -13.71 -0.08
CA LYS A 80 5.69 -12.30 0.38
C LYS A 80 4.83 -11.45 -0.56
N THR A 81 5.07 -11.53 -1.87
CA THR A 81 4.30 -10.79 -2.90
C THR A 81 2.86 -11.28 -3.02
N VAL A 82 2.56 -12.50 -2.60
CA VAL A 82 1.20 -13.07 -2.62
C VAL A 82 0.42 -12.66 -1.35
N LEU A 83 1.09 -12.08 -0.35
CA LEU A 83 0.48 -11.58 0.89
C LEU A 83 -0.13 -10.18 0.75
N THR A 84 0.28 -9.41 -0.26
CA THR A 84 -0.05 -7.99 -0.45
C THR A 84 -0.68 -7.78 -1.82
#